data_AF-A0A840KG84-F1
#
_entry.id   AF-A0A840KG84-F1
#
_cell.length_a   1.000
_cell.length_b   1.000
_cell.length_c   1.000
_cell.angle_alpha   90.00
_cell.angle_beta   90.00
_cell.angle_gamma   90.00
#
_symmetry.space_group_name_H-M   'P 1'
#
loop_
_entity.id
_entity.type
_entity.pdbx_description
1 polymer ?
#
loop_
_entity_poly.entity_id
_entity_poly.type
_entity_poly.pdbx_seq_one_letter_code
_entity_poly.pdbx_strand_id
1 'polypeptide(L)'
;MKGIRFLFILFFLVSCTQKDAHPYTFYYWKTHLSLNPAEKKALKEATAPYLFTRFFDVDKVDGKFQPIAVITKDKSFETDKQIIPVVFITNQTFLNIKADEIKFLAESIYRLVRKKVEDYHLKTGNEIQIDCDWTAGTRDDYFKFLKVLKETSGEEVTCTLRLHQVKDKNLTGIPPVGKMYLMCYSTSSPLEASDKNSILDVNTLKSYLSKLEDYPVKKIEVALPLYSWGIVTNHLGKHKLINALSKKDLENKNFKKISENEIVIIKDGFYFGNFLNKGFKIKVEEITDDQLEDVVRLLDKKIRHFNIIYYQLDSKFVKDQNFNMF
;
A
#
# COMPACT_ATOMS: atom_id res chain seq x y z
N MET A 1 52.87 6.55 43.46
CA MET A 1 52.49 6.30 42.05
C MET A 1 51.57 5.08 41.93
N LYS A 2 50.35 5.13 42.47
CA LYS A 2 49.31 4.11 42.27
C LYS A 2 47.98 4.81 42.53
N GLY A 3 47.24 5.11 41.49
CA GLY A 3 45.99 5.88 41.64
C GLY A 3 45.39 6.39 40.34
N ILE A 4 46.06 6.22 39.21
CA ILE A 4 45.52 6.57 37.89
C ILE A 4 45.48 5.29 37.06
N ARG A 5 44.55 4.39 37.39
CA ARG A 5 44.25 3.23 36.54
C ARG A 5 42.81 2.75 36.62
N PHE A 6 41.91 3.57 37.15
CA PHE A 6 40.49 3.23 37.29
C PHE A 6 39.55 4.21 36.57
N LEU A 7 40.07 5.06 35.67
CA LEU A 7 39.28 6.06 34.94
C LEU A 7 39.23 5.80 33.42
N PHE A 8 39.32 4.54 33.00
CA PHE A 8 39.24 4.18 31.58
C PHE A 8 38.31 2.99 31.26
N ILE A 9 37.55 2.50 32.24
CA ILE A 9 36.67 1.32 32.07
C ILE A 9 35.17 1.68 32.18
N LEU A 10 34.83 2.96 32.42
CA LEU A 10 33.43 3.39 32.62
C LEU A 10 32.86 4.25 31.48
N PHE A 11 33.30 4.04 30.24
CA PHE A 11 32.73 4.73 29.06
C PHE A 11 32.19 3.79 27.97
N PHE A 12 32.14 2.47 28.22
CA PHE A 12 31.69 1.48 27.22
C PHE A 12 30.26 0.95 27.41
N LEU A 13 29.44 1.54 28.28
CA LEU A 13 28.11 0.98 28.63
C LEU A 13 26.89 1.85 28.27
N VAL A 14 27.03 2.82 27.37
CA VAL A 14 25.85 3.50 26.78
C VAL A 14 26.00 3.57 25.27
N SER A 15 25.87 2.42 24.62
CA SER A 15 25.47 2.37 23.21
C SER A 15 24.42 1.27 23.04
N CYS A 16 23.33 1.38 23.80
CA CYS A 16 22.04 0.95 23.26
C CYS A 16 21.67 1.99 22.20
N THR A 17 22.06 1.75 20.97
CA THR A 17 21.42 2.39 19.82
C THR A 17 19.98 1.89 19.84
N GLN A 18 19.06 2.66 20.43
CA GLN A 18 17.66 2.54 20.05
C GLN A 18 17.66 2.71 18.53
N LYS A 19 17.30 1.67 17.79
CA LYS A 19 16.92 1.85 16.39
C LYS A 19 15.83 2.91 16.40
N ASP A 20 16.06 4.02 15.71
CA ASP A 20 15.04 5.04 15.55
C ASP A 20 13.85 4.39 14.83
N ALA A 21 12.72 4.29 15.53
CA ALA A 21 11.50 3.73 14.95
C ALA A 21 11.10 4.54 13.71
N HIS A 22 10.70 3.84 12.65
CA HIS A 22 10.32 4.48 11.41
C HIS A 22 9.01 5.25 11.60
N PRO A 23 8.93 6.55 11.25
CA PRO A 23 7.66 7.24 11.31
C PRO A 23 6.65 6.56 10.39
N TYR A 24 5.40 6.46 10.81
CA TYR A 24 4.38 5.73 10.06
C TYR A 24 3.10 6.51 9.87
N THR A 25 2.38 6.16 8.81
CA THR A 25 0.99 6.54 8.55
C THR A 25 0.31 5.46 7.71
N PHE A 26 -0.80 5.80 7.05
CA PHE A 26 -1.68 4.89 6.35
C PHE A 26 -2.06 5.39 4.97
N TYR A 27 -2.42 4.42 4.12
CA TYR A 27 -3.31 4.63 2.99
C TYR A 27 -4.76 4.51 3.44
N TYR A 28 -5.61 5.43 2.98
CA TYR A 28 -7.06 5.38 3.11
C TYR A 28 -7.69 5.19 1.73
N TRP A 29 -8.18 3.98 1.46
CA TRP A 29 -8.60 3.54 0.12
C TRP A 29 -10.13 3.32 0.03
N LYS A 30 -10.91 4.26 0.55
CA LYS A 30 -12.39 4.22 0.52
C LYS A 30 -12.95 5.47 -0.15
N THR A 31 -13.96 5.30 -1.00
CA THR A 31 -14.64 6.41 -1.71
C THR A 31 -15.40 7.34 -0.76
N HIS A 32 -16.01 6.78 0.29
CA HIS A 32 -16.69 7.58 1.30
C HIS A 32 -15.70 7.86 2.43
N LEU A 33 -15.20 9.08 2.51
CA LEU A 33 -14.32 9.52 3.57
C LEU A 33 -15.12 9.60 4.87
N SER A 34 -14.88 8.64 5.75
CA SER A 34 -15.44 8.54 7.10
C SER A 34 -14.46 7.82 8.01
N LEU A 35 -14.29 8.29 9.24
CA LEU A 35 -13.43 7.61 10.22
C LEU A 35 -14.27 7.15 11.40
N ASN A 36 -14.24 5.85 11.68
CA ASN A 36 -14.82 5.32 12.91
C ASN A 36 -13.86 5.51 14.11
N PRO A 37 -14.28 5.27 15.36
CA PRO A 37 -13.45 5.53 16.53
C PRO A 37 -12.09 4.80 16.53
N ALA A 38 -12.03 3.57 16.00
CA ALA A 38 -10.79 2.81 15.93
C ALA A 38 -9.82 3.41 14.89
N GLU A 39 -10.33 3.78 13.71
CA GLU A 39 -9.55 4.44 12.65
C GLU A 39 -9.06 5.82 13.11
N LYS A 40 -9.91 6.61 13.80
CA LYS A 40 -9.51 7.91 14.37
C LYS A 40 -8.38 7.76 15.38
N LYS A 41 -8.47 6.77 16.27
CA LYS A 41 -7.44 6.50 17.27
C LYS A 41 -6.11 6.12 16.59
N ALA A 42 -6.13 5.14 15.69
CA ALA A 42 -4.94 4.70 14.97
C ALA A 42 -4.28 5.83 14.18
N LEU A 43 -5.08 6.66 13.48
CA LEU A 43 -4.56 7.79 12.72
C LEU A 43 -3.96 8.89 13.63
N LYS A 44 -4.54 9.13 14.81
CA LYS A 44 -3.99 10.09 15.78
C LYS A 44 -2.65 9.63 16.35
N GLU A 45 -2.48 8.33 16.56
CA GLU A 45 -1.25 7.71 17.06
C GLU A 45 -0.15 7.60 15.99
N ALA A 46 -0.51 7.71 14.70
CA ALA A 46 0.45 7.74 13.60
C ALA A 46 1.48 8.86 13.79
N THR A 47 2.76 8.53 13.66
CA THR A 47 3.87 9.45 13.94
C THR A 47 4.20 10.36 12.75
N ALA A 48 3.88 9.94 11.53
CA ALA A 48 3.98 10.83 10.37
C ALA A 48 2.78 11.80 10.31
N PRO A 49 2.97 13.02 9.76
CA PRO A 49 1.94 14.07 9.76
C PRO A 49 0.95 13.96 8.60
N TYR A 50 1.01 12.89 7.81
CA TYR A 50 0.26 12.75 6.55
C TYR A 50 -0.82 11.67 6.63
N LEU A 51 -1.80 11.72 5.75
CA LEU A 51 -2.71 10.60 5.42
C LEU A 51 -2.83 10.51 3.90
N PHE A 52 -2.41 9.39 3.32
CA PHE A 52 -2.52 9.17 1.87
C PHE A 52 -3.94 8.73 1.53
N THR A 53 -4.69 9.57 0.84
CA THR A 53 -6.12 9.34 0.59
C THR A 53 -6.35 9.17 -0.88
N ARG A 54 -6.94 8.04 -1.30
CA ARG A 54 -7.34 7.85 -2.69
C ARG A 54 -8.54 8.74 -3.00
N PHE A 55 -8.34 9.69 -3.91
CA PHE A 55 -9.33 10.69 -4.28
C PHE A 55 -10.27 10.21 -5.38
N PHE A 56 -9.74 9.54 -6.39
CA PHE A 56 -10.48 8.95 -7.48
C PHE A 56 -9.56 8.05 -8.30
N ASP A 57 -10.16 7.23 -9.14
CA ASP A 57 -9.45 6.52 -10.18
C ASP A 57 -9.64 7.23 -11.51
N VAL A 58 -8.73 7.00 -12.45
CA VAL A 58 -8.87 7.41 -13.84
C VAL A 58 -8.79 6.17 -14.72
N ASP A 59 -9.74 6.08 -15.63
CA ASP A 59 -9.73 5.10 -16.69
C ASP A 59 -10.00 5.72 -18.07
N LYS A 60 -9.58 5.03 -19.14
CA LYS A 60 -9.88 5.39 -20.53
C LYS A 60 -10.86 4.39 -21.14
N VAL A 61 -12.13 4.76 -21.15
CA VAL A 61 -13.23 3.92 -21.69
C VAL A 61 -13.73 4.56 -22.97
N ASP A 62 -13.79 3.78 -24.05
CA ASP A 62 -14.20 4.23 -25.39
C ASP A 62 -13.48 5.51 -25.87
N GLY A 63 -12.17 5.57 -25.59
CA GLY A 63 -11.31 6.69 -25.96
C GLY A 63 -11.47 7.95 -25.09
N LYS A 64 -12.31 7.92 -24.04
CA LYS A 64 -12.55 9.06 -23.15
C LYS A 64 -12.00 8.78 -21.76
N PHE A 65 -11.28 9.77 -21.21
CA PHE A 65 -10.86 9.74 -19.81
C PHE A 65 -12.06 9.95 -18.90
N GLN A 66 -12.21 9.09 -17.90
CA GLN A 66 -13.31 9.15 -16.94
C GLN A 66 -12.78 9.03 -15.52
N PRO A 67 -13.18 9.93 -14.60
CA PRO A 67 -12.94 9.73 -13.19
C PRO A 67 -13.93 8.69 -12.65
N ILE A 68 -13.43 7.71 -11.91
CA ILE A 68 -14.23 6.64 -11.32
C ILE A 68 -14.16 6.75 -9.79
N ALA A 69 -15.29 6.47 -9.13
CA ALA A 69 -15.40 6.37 -7.68
C ALA A 69 -14.77 7.57 -6.95
N VAL A 70 -15.14 8.76 -7.39
CA VAL A 70 -14.69 10.04 -6.84
C VAL A 70 -15.12 10.19 -5.39
N ILE A 71 -14.20 10.64 -4.53
CA ILE A 71 -14.45 10.77 -3.10
C ILE A 71 -15.67 11.63 -2.78
N THR A 72 -16.33 11.23 -1.71
CA THR A 72 -17.30 12.02 -0.96
C THR A 72 -16.85 12.09 0.50
N LYS A 73 -17.31 13.10 1.24
CA LYS A 73 -16.91 13.29 2.65
C LYS A 73 -18.12 13.25 3.57
N ASP A 74 -18.00 12.43 4.61
CA ASP A 74 -18.90 12.43 5.76
C ASP A 74 -18.38 13.37 6.86
N LYS A 75 -19.29 13.86 7.72
CA LYS A 75 -18.92 14.71 8.86
C LYS A 75 -17.99 14.02 9.84
N SER A 76 -18.01 12.70 9.94
CA SER A 76 -17.09 11.94 10.80
C SER A 76 -15.63 11.99 10.36
N PHE A 77 -15.34 12.37 9.10
CA PHE A 77 -13.97 12.48 8.60
C PHE A 77 -13.31 13.77 9.09
N GLU A 78 -12.66 13.65 10.24
CA GLU A 78 -11.93 14.73 10.91
C GLU A 78 -10.55 14.21 11.31
N THR A 79 -9.52 14.94 10.93
CA THR A 79 -8.12 14.64 11.25
C THR A 79 -7.29 15.91 11.24
N ASP A 80 -6.24 15.94 12.06
CA ASP A 80 -5.21 16.97 12.08
C ASP A 80 -4.09 16.73 11.05
N LYS A 81 -4.06 15.53 10.46
CA LYS A 81 -3.09 15.12 9.43
C LYS A 81 -3.29 15.91 8.13
N GLN A 82 -2.19 16.12 7.43
CA GLN A 82 -2.21 16.65 6.07
C GLN A 82 -2.58 15.54 5.08
N ILE A 83 -3.59 15.78 4.26
CA ILE A 83 -4.01 14.85 3.22
C ILE A 83 -3.04 14.92 2.04
N ILE A 84 -2.53 13.76 1.63
CA ILE A 84 -1.82 13.59 0.36
C ILE A 84 -2.79 12.94 -0.61
N PRO A 85 -3.30 13.68 -1.62
CA PRO A 85 -4.19 13.11 -2.63
C PRO A 85 -3.45 12.03 -3.44
N VAL A 86 -4.05 10.84 -3.48
CA VAL A 86 -3.62 9.72 -4.32
C VAL A 86 -4.63 9.57 -5.46
N VAL A 87 -4.13 9.49 -6.69
CA VAL A 87 -4.93 9.23 -7.88
C VAL A 87 -4.45 7.93 -8.49
N PHE A 88 -5.32 6.93 -8.54
CA PHE A 88 -5.03 5.70 -9.27
C PHE A 88 -5.34 5.89 -10.75
N ILE A 89 -4.44 5.44 -11.62
CA ILE A 89 -4.63 5.51 -13.06
C ILE A 89 -4.41 4.11 -13.63
N THR A 90 -5.40 3.61 -14.36
CA THR A 90 -5.24 2.32 -15.04
C THR A 90 -4.11 2.41 -16.07
N ASN A 91 -3.30 1.36 -16.18
CA ASN A 91 -2.20 1.34 -17.17
C ASN A 91 -2.73 1.52 -18.61
N GLN A 92 -3.92 1.00 -18.90
CA GLN A 92 -4.56 1.14 -20.21
C GLN A 92 -4.87 2.58 -20.61
N THR A 93 -4.98 3.50 -19.64
CA THR A 93 -5.15 4.95 -19.90
C THR A 93 -4.03 5.51 -20.77
N PHE A 94 -2.81 4.96 -20.66
CA PHE A 94 -1.65 5.41 -21.40
C PHE A 94 -1.43 4.69 -22.74
N LEU A 95 -2.23 3.66 -23.07
CA LEU A 95 -2.11 2.99 -24.36
C LEU A 95 -2.55 3.92 -25.49
N ASN A 96 -1.65 4.18 -26.44
CA ASN A 96 -1.88 5.04 -27.61
C ASN A 96 -2.38 6.46 -27.25
N ILE A 97 -1.98 6.98 -26.09
CA ILE A 97 -2.31 8.34 -25.68
C ILE A 97 -1.52 9.37 -26.50
N LYS A 98 -2.18 10.43 -26.94
CA LYS A 98 -1.53 11.52 -27.70
C LYS A 98 -0.94 12.57 -26.77
N ALA A 99 -0.01 13.38 -27.29
CA ALA A 99 0.67 14.40 -26.51
C ALA A 99 -0.26 15.50 -25.95
N ASP A 100 -1.27 15.90 -26.72
CA ASP A 100 -2.33 16.82 -26.31
C ASP A 100 -3.26 16.20 -25.26
N GLU A 101 -3.58 14.90 -25.42
CA GLU A 101 -4.34 14.14 -24.42
C GLU A 101 -3.60 14.05 -23.07
N ILE A 102 -2.27 13.90 -23.07
CA ILE A 102 -1.46 13.89 -21.83
C ILE A 102 -1.62 15.22 -21.07
N LYS A 103 -1.53 16.35 -21.78
CA LYS A 103 -1.70 17.68 -21.17
C LYS A 103 -3.12 17.85 -20.62
N PHE A 104 -4.13 17.49 -21.41
CA PHE A 104 -5.53 17.52 -20.96
C PHE A 104 -5.76 16.65 -19.71
N LEU A 105 -5.15 15.46 -19.66
CA LEU A 105 -5.28 14.54 -18.54
C LEU A 105 -4.66 15.13 -17.26
N ALA A 106 -3.45 15.68 -17.35
CA ALA A 106 -2.77 16.34 -16.23
C ALA A 106 -3.58 17.51 -15.66
N GLU A 107 -4.07 18.40 -16.53
CA GLU A 107 -4.91 19.55 -16.14
C GLU A 107 -6.22 19.08 -15.51
N SER A 108 -6.85 18.04 -16.05
CA SER A 108 -8.11 17.50 -15.55
C SER A 108 -7.97 16.83 -14.19
N ILE A 109 -6.91 16.05 -13.99
CA ILE A 109 -6.59 15.44 -12.69
C ILE A 109 -6.34 16.53 -11.65
N TYR A 110 -5.47 17.50 -11.95
CA TYR A 110 -5.16 18.56 -11.01
C TYR A 110 -6.40 19.39 -10.64
N ARG A 111 -7.20 19.78 -11.64
CA ARG A 111 -8.46 20.50 -11.43
C ARG A 111 -9.43 19.72 -10.53
N LEU A 112 -9.58 18.40 -10.74
CA LEU A 112 -10.47 17.59 -9.92
C LEU A 112 -9.93 17.42 -8.49
N VAL A 113 -8.62 17.22 -8.32
CA VAL A 113 -7.97 17.20 -6.99
C VAL A 113 -8.25 18.51 -6.26
N ARG A 114 -7.94 19.66 -6.87
CA ARG A 114 -8.17 20.98 -6.25
C ARG A 114 -9.64 21.21 -5.89
N LYS A 115 -10.55 20.85 -6.80
CA LYS A 115 -12.00 20.95 -6.53
C LYS A 115 -12.39 20.14 -5.29
N LYS A 116 -11.89 18.90 -5.14
CA LYS A 116 -12.24 18.05 -3.99
C LYS A 116 -11.60 18.51 -2.69
N VAL A 117 -10.40 19.08 -2.75
CA VAL A 117 -9.77 19.74 -1.60
C VAL A 117 -10.63 20.92 -1.13
N GLU A 118 -11.11 21.75 -2.05
CA GLU A 118 -11.93 22.93 -1.75
C GLU A 118 -13.32 22.56 -1.25
N ASP A 119 -14.05 21.70 -1.99
CA ASP A 119 -15.42 21.24 -1.65
C ASP A 119 -15.50 20.67 -0.22
N TYR A 120 -14.41 20.08 0.27
CA TYR A 120 -14.35 19.36 1.54
C TYR A 120 -13.45 20.02 2.60
N HIS A 121 -12.91 21.21 2.31
CA HIS A 121 -12.01 21.97 3.17
C HIS A 121 -10.88 21.09 3.75
N LEU A 122 -10.24 20.28 2.90
CA LEU A 122 -9.18 19.37 3.32
C LEU A 122 -7.86 20.13 3.48
N LYS A 123 -7.16 19.92 4.59
CA LYS A 123 -5.79 20.40 4.75
C LYS A 123 -4.85 19.48 3.98
N THR A 124 -4.18 19.97 2.95
CA THR A 124 -3.28 19.14 2.11
C THR A 124 -1.80 19.37 2.41
N GLY A 125 -0.98 18.35 2.08
CA GLY A 125 0.46 18.52 1.89
C GLY A 125 0.79 19.03 0.49
N ASN A 126 2.02 19.45 0.26
CA ASN A 126 2.51 19.89 -1.06
C ASN A 126 2.91 18.71 -1.95
N GLU A 127 2.00 17.75 -2.14
CA GLU A 127 2.28 16.51 -2.87
C GLU A 127 1.01 15.92 -3.49
N ILE A 128 1.13 15.39 -4.72
CA ILE A 128 0.15 14.53 -5.38
C ILE A 128 0.83 13.21 -5.72
N GLN A 129 0.27 12.12 -5.22
CA GLN A 129 0.76 10.78 -5.53
C GLN A 129 -0.06 10.15 -6.65
N ILE A 130 0.63 9.57 -7.63
CA ILE A 130 0.04 8.80 -8.70
C ILE A 130 0.31 7.31 -8.49
N ASP A 131 -0.76 6.52 -8.41
CA ASP A 131 -0.66 5.06 -8.37
C ASP A 131 -0.97 4.50 -9.75
N CYS A 132 0.04 3.91 -10.41
CA CYS A 132 -0.11 3.36 -11.75
C CYS A 132 0.88 2.21 -11.95
N ASP A 133 0.37 1.05 -12.37
CA ASP A 133 1.17 -0.11 -12.73
C ASP A 133 1.67 0.00 -14.18
N TRP A 134 2.55 0.97 -14.44
CA TRP A 134 3.09 1.17 -15.78
C TRP A 134 3.93 -0.02 -16.23
N THR A 135 4.00 -0.21 -17.54
CA THR A 135 4.70 -1.31 -18.20
C THR A 135 5.75 -0.77 -19.18
N ALA A 136 6.59 -1.64 -19.75
CA ALA A 136 7.53 -1.24 -20.79
C ALA A 136 6.85 -0.51 -21.97
N GLY A 137 5.62 -0.91 -22.33
CA GLY A 137 4.88 -0.32 -23.45
C GLY A 137 4.20 1.02 -23.16
N THR A 138 4.08 1.41 -21.89
CA THR A 138 3.37 2.63 -21.46
C THR A 138 4.26 3.60 -20.67
N ARG A 139 5.48 3.19 -20.31
CA ARG A 139 6.38 3.96 -19.44
C ARG A 139 6.66 5.36 -19.95
N ASP A 140 6.90 5.53 -21.25
CA ASP A 140 7.35 6.81 -21.80
C ASP A 140 6.22 7.87 -21.73
N ASP A 141 4.99 7.47 -22.06
CA ASP A 141 3.82 8.33 -21.96
C ASP A 141 3.44 8.62 -20.50
N TYR A 142 3.51 7.61 -19.63
CA TYR A 142 3.32 7.80 -18.19
C TYR A 142 4.36 8.77 -17.61
N PHE A 143 5.63 8.62 -17.97
CA PHE A 143 6.70 9.50 -17.48
C PHE A 143 6.56 10.93 -17.99
N LYS A 144 6.12 11.10 -19.24
CA LYS A 144 5.77 12.41 -19.79
C LYS A 144 4.59 13.02 -19.03
N PHE A 145 3.56 12.24 -18.74
CA PHE A 145 2.43 12.67 -17.93
C PHE A 145 2.87 13.15 -16.53
N LEU A 146 3.74 12.42 -15.83
CA LEU A 146 4.23 12.84 -14.50
C LEU A 146 4.95 14.19 -14.54
N LYS A 147 5.74 14.46 -15.59
CA LYS A 147 6.40 15.77 -15.79
C LYS A 147 5.38 16.88 -16.00
N VAL A 148 4.43 16.66 -16.92
CA VAL A 148 3.40 17.66 -17.24
C VAL A 148 2.50 17.94 -16.03
N LEU A 149 2.15 16.91 -15.26
CA LEU A 149 1.38 17.09 -14.02
C LEU A 149 2.15 17.94 -13.01
N LYS A 150 3.45 17.68 -12.83
CA LYS A 150 4.31 18.46 -11.92
C LYS A 150 4.39 19.93 -12.33
N GLU A 151 4.55 20.20 -13.62
CA GLU A 151 4.55 21.56 -14.17
C GLU A 151 3.20 22.25 -13.99
N THR A 152 2.10 21.51 -14.20
CA THR A 152 0.73 22.02 -14.11
C THR A 152 0.31 22.32 -12.67
N SER A 153 0.68 21.46 -11.72
CA SER A 153 0.29 21.60 -10.32
C SER A 153 1.20 22.54 -9.54
N GLY A 154 2.48 22.61 -9.89
CA GLY A 154 3.51 23.24 -9.07
C GLY A 154 3.80 22.49 -7.75
N GLU A 155 3.18 21.33 -7.53
CA GLU A 155 3.31 20.50 -6.33
C GLU A 155 4.35 19.37 -6.53
N GLU A 156 4.80 18.72 -5.47
CA GLU A 156 5.62 17.50 -5.59
C GLU A 156 4.76 16.40 -6.23
N VAL A 157 5.18 15.84 -7.36
CA VAL A 157 4.53 14.64 -7.95
C VAL A 157 5.35 13.41 -7.59
N THR A 158 4.68 12.43 -6.99
CA THR A 158 5.26 11.14 -6.61
C THR A 158 4.50 10.00 -7.22
N CYS A 159 5.08 8.81 -7.18
CA CYS A 159 4.36 7.62 -7.59
C CYS A 159 4.71 6.38 -6.77
N THR A 160 3.80 5.41 -6.83
CA THR A 160 4.02 4.07 -6.28
C THR A 160 5.04 3.31 -7.14
N LEU A 161 5.72 2.35 -6.53
CA LEU A 161 6.74 1.51 -7.17
C LEU A 161 6.47 0.05 -6.81
N ARG A 162 6.14 -0.77 -7.81
CA ARG A 162 5.97 -2.22 -7.63
C ARG A 162 7.33 -2.92 -7.53
N LEU A 163 7.35 -4.06 -6.85
CA LEU A 163 8.55 -4.90 -6.72
C LEU A 163 9.15 -5.24 -8.09
N HIS A 164 8.35 -5.61 -9.08
CA HIS A 164 8.85 -5.98 -10.41
C HIS A 164 9.47 -4.79 -11.16
N GLN A 165 8.99 -3.57 -10.94
CA GLN A 165 9.58 -2.35 -11.52
C GLN A 165 10.94 -2.02 -10.90
N VAL A 166 11.21 -2.46 -9.66
CA VAL A 166 12.56 -2.41 -9.07
C VAL A 166 13.46 -3.43 -9.77
N LYS A 167 13.02 -4.69 -9.82
CA LYS A 167 13.79 -5.81 -10.36
C LYS A 167 14.14 -5.61 -11.84
N ASP A 168 13.15 -5.20 -12.63
CA ASP A 168 13.21 -5.10 -14.08
C ASP A 168 13.31 -3.63 -14.55
N LYS A 169 13.92 -2.75 -13.74
CA LYS A 169 14.02 -1.29 -14.00
C LYS A 169 14.57 -0.91 -15.37
N ASN A 170 15.44 -1.74 -15.97
CA ASN A 170 15.97 -1.51 -17.32
C ASN A 170 14.88 -1.65 -18.39
N LEU A 171 13.90 -2.53 -18.16
CA LEU A 171 12.76 -2.78 -19.02
C LEU A 171 11.59 -1.83 -18.71
N THR A 172 11.25 -1.63 -17.44
CA THR A 172 10.12 -0.76 -17.04
C THR A 172 10.48 0.71 -17.04
N GLY A 173 11.77 1.05 -17.09
CA GLY A 173 12.25 2.42 -16.97
C GLY A 173 12.15 2.96 -15.53
N ILE A 174 12.67 4.17 -15.34
CA ILE A 174 12.68 4.87 -14.05
C ILE A 174 11.89 6.17 -14.21
N PRO A 175 10.80 6.37 -13.44
CA PRO A 175 9.97 7.56 -13.56
C PRO A 175 10.73 8.82 -13.13
N PRO A 176 10.46 9.98 -13.77
CA PRO A 176 11.16 11.24 -13.54
C PRO A 176 10.64 11.97 -12.29
N VAL A 177 10.58 11.29 -11.15
CA VAL A 177 10.11 11.83 -9.86
C VAL A 177 11.23 11.87 -8.84
N GLY A 178 11.12 12.79 -7.86
CA GLY A 178 12.11 12.93 -6.79
C GLY A 178 11.93 11.96 -5.62
N LYS A 179 10.71 11.40 -5.48
CA LYS A 179 10.29 10.54 -4.37
C LYS A 179 9.34 9.45 -4.87
N MET A 180 9.49 8.23 -4.34
CA MET A 180 8.67 7.07 -4.70
C MET A 180 8.21 6.29 -3.47
N TYR A 181 7.16 5.50 -3.63
CA TYR A 181 6.56 4.68 -2.57
C TYR A 181 6.64 3.21 -2.96
N LEU A 182 7.62 2.49 -2.40
CA LEU A 182 7.85 1.08 -2.68
C LEU A 182 6.77 0.22 -2.03
N MET A 183 5.97 -0.46 -2.85
CA MET A 183 4.92 -1.37 -2.39
C MET A 183 5.50 -2.74 -2.08
N CYS A 184 5.65 -3.04 -0.80
CA CYS A 184 6.19 -4.29 -0.28
C CYS A 184 5.09 -5.33 -0.02
N TYR A 185 4.20 -5.52 -0.99
CA TYR A 185 3.09 -6.49 -0.95
C TYR A 185 2.59 -6.84 -2.35
N SER A 186 1.61 -7.74 -2.43
CA SER A 186 1.10 -8.35 -3.67
C SER A 186 2.22 -9.06 -4.43
N THR A 187 2.94 -9.93 -3.73
CA THR A 187 4.09 -10.67 -4.28
C THR A 187 3.73 -11.72 -5.33
N SER A 188 2.46 -12.15 -5.37
CA SER A 188 1.89 -13.00 -6.43
C SER A 188 0.38 -12.78 -6.55
N SER A 189 -0.26 -13.45 -7.50
CA SER A 189 -1.71 -13.38 -7.67
C SER A 189 -2.42 -14.36 -6.71
N PRO A 190 -3.45 -13.93 -5.95
CA PRO A 190 -4.26 -14.84 -5.13
C PRO A 190 -5.14 -15.78 -5.97
N LEU A 191 -5.20 -15.58 -7.29
CA LEU A 191 -5.97 -16.40 -8.22
C LEU A 191 -5.13 -17.49 -8.88
N GLU A 192 -3.82 -17.50 -8.65
CA GLU A 192 -2.92 -18.57 -9.10
C GLU A 192 -2.96 -19.74 -8.12
N ALA A 193 -2.86 -20.96 -8.63
CA ALA A 193 -2.73 -22.16 -7.81
C ALA A 193 -1.33 -22.22 -7.18
N SER A 194 -1.17 -21.52 -6.05
CA SER A 194 0.08 -21.43 -5.30
C SER A 194 -0.15 -21.60 -3.80
N ASP A 195 0.76 -22.33 -3.15
CA ASP A 195 0.75 -22.50 -1.70
C ASP A 195 1.29 -21.26 -0.97
N LYS A 196 1.98 -20.37 -1.68
CA LYS A 196 2.54 -19.13 -1.11
C LYS A 196 1.44 -18.16 -0.68
N ASN A 197 1.76 -17.31 0.29
CA ASN A 197 0.92 -16.18 0.65
C ASN A 197 1.06 -15.11 -0.44
N SER A 198 -0.02 -14.81 -1.15
CA SER A 198 0.03 -13.89 -2.28
C SER A 198 0.15 -12.41 -1.85
N ILE A 199 -0.29 -12.09 -0.63
CA ILE A 199 -0.11 -10.77 -0.02
C ILE A 199 1.37 -10.48 0.19
N LEU A 200 2.10 -11.38 0.86
CA LEU A 200 3.52 -11.21 1.16
C LEU A 200 4.26 -12.55 1.28
N ASP A 201 5.12 -12.81 0.30
CA ASP A 201 6.18 -13.82 0.38
C ASP A 201 7.54 -13.11 0.54
N VAL A 202 8.12 -13.18 1.74
CA VAL A 202 9.37 -12.49 2.11
C VAL A 202 10.54 -12.92 1.20
N ASN A 203 10.59 -14.17 0.76
CA ASN A 203 11.64 -14.67 -0.13
C ASN A 203 11.55 -14.05 -1.53
N THR A 204 10.35 -13.97 -2.10
CA THR A 204 10.10 -13.25 -3.35
C THR A 204 10.48 -11.79 -3.21
N LEU A 205 10.05 -11.11 -2.13
CA LEU A 205 10.42 -9.72 -1.87
C LEU A 205 11.96 -9.53 -1.80
N LYS A 206 12.68 -10.40 -1.07
CA LYS A 206 14.15 -10.39 -1.02
C LYS A 206 14.79 -10.51 -2.40
N SER A 207 14.27 -11.39 -3.26
CA SER A 207 14.78 -11.58 -4.61
C SER A 207 14.61 -10.31 -5.46
N TYR A 208 13.41 -9.71 -5.43
CA TYR A 208 13.08 -8.54 -6.24
C TYR A 208 13.83 -7.28 -5.78
N LEU A 209 14.08 -7.15 -4.48
CA LEU A 209 14.78 -6.01 -3.89
C LEU A 209 16.28 -6.24 -3.73
N SER A 210 16.83 -7.32 -4.28
CA SER A 210 18.25 -7.68 -4.12
C SER A 210 19.22 -6.55 -4.50
N LYS A 211 18.86 -5.71 -5.48
CA LYS A 211 19.63 -4.56 -5.98
C LYS A 211 18.91 -3.21 -5.82
N LEU A 212 18.09 -3.06 -4.78
CA LEU A 212 17.35 -1.82 -4.55
C LEU A 212 18.27 -0.60 -4.40
N GLU A 213 19.44 -0.76 -3.78
CA GLU A 213 20.48 0.25 -3.62
C GLU A 213 20.95 0.88 -4.95
N ASP A 214 20.87 0.12 -6.05
CA ASP A 214 21.22 0.55 -7.40
C ASP A 214 20.07 1.34 -8.07
N TYR A 215 18.89 1.45 -7.44
CA TYR A 215 17.78 2.22 -8.00
C TYR A 215 18.11 3.72 -7.96
N PRO A 216 17.92 4.48 -9.06
CA PRO A 216 18.41 5.86 -9.11
C PRO A 216 17.68 6.86 -8.22
N VAL A 217 16.38 6.68 -7.98
CA VAL A 217 15.61 7.54 -7.08
C VAL A 217 16.00 7.22 -5.63
N LYS A 218 16.58 8.20 -4.93
CA LYS A 218 17.15 7.98 -3.58
C LYS A 218 16.15 8.16 -2.44
N LYS A 219 15.07 8.89 -2.65
CA LYS A 219 14.00 9.05 -1.64
C LYS A 219 12.90 8.02 -1.91
N ILE A 220 12.95 6.92 -1.17
CA ILE A 220 11.99 5.83 -1.26
C ILE A 220 11.32 5.69 0.10
N GLU A 221 10.02 5.92 0.13
CA GLU A 221 9.14 5.60 1.26
C GLU A 221 8.60 4.16 1.08
N VAL A 222 8.16 3.50 2.15
CA VAL A 222 7.81 2.08 2.10
C VAL A 222 6.34 1.89 2.42
N ALA A 223 5.62 1.17 1.56
CA ALA A 223 4.25 0.77 1.82
C ALA A 223 4.18 -0.70 2.24
N LEU A 224 3.64 -0.98 3.42
CA LEU A 224 3.52 -2.33 4.00
C LEU A 224 2.06 -2.80 4.02
N PRO A 225 1.80 -4.11 3.83
CA PRO A 225 0.45 -4.65 3.87
C PRO A 225 -0.06 -4.73 5.31
N LEU A 226 -1.26 -4.19 5.51
CA LEU A 226 -2.07 -4.33 6.70
C LEU A 226 -3.49 -4.72 6.27
N TYR A 227 -3.59 -5.93 5.71
CA TYR A 227 -4.85 -6.53 5.32
C TYR A 227 -4.72 -8.06 5.26
N SER A 228 -5.87 -8.71 5.18
CA SER A 228 -5.99 -10.15 4.97
C SER A 228 -7.16 -10.45 4.03
N TRP A 229 -7.18 -11.64 3.44
CA TRP A 229 -8.34 -12.14 2.69
C TRP A 229 -8.50 -13.64 2.80
N GLY A 230 -9.70 -14.12 2.48
CA GLY A 230 -9.96 -15.52 2.19
C GLY A 230 -10.18 -15.72 0.70
N ILE A 231 -9.47 -16.70 0.14
CA ILE A 231 -9.62 -17.19 -1.23
C ILE A 231 -10.62 -18.35 -1.19
N VAL A 232 -11.83 -18.09 -1.67
CA VAL A 232 -12.88 -19.11 -1.79
C VAL A 232 -12.72 -19.81 -3.13
N THR A 233 -12.64 -21.14 -3.12
CA THR A 233 -12.54 -21.98 -4.32
C THR A 233 -13.76 -22.88 -4.44
N ASN A 234 -14.49 -22.77 -5.55
CA ASN A 234 -15.66 -23.59 -5.82
C ASN A 234 -15.29 -24.96 -6.44
N HIS A 235 -16.29 -25.81 -6.70
CA HIS A 235 -16.09 -27.14 -7.30
C HIS A 235 -15.46 -27.12 -8.71
N LEU A 236 -15.55 -26.00 -9.42
CA LEU A 236 -14.98 -25.81 -10.75
C LEU A 236 -13.58 -25.17 -10.70
N GLY A 237 -13.01 -24.98 -9.50
CA GLY A 237 -11.73 -24.30 -9.33
C GLY A 237 -11.78 -22.79 -9.50
N LYS A 238 -12.96 -22.16 -9.58
CA LYS A 238 -13.07 -20.70 -9.68
C LYS A 238 -12.85 -20.06 -8.31
N HIS A 239 -12.07 -18.99 -8.31
CA HIS A 239 -11.71 -18.24 -7.10
C HIS A 239 -12.59 -17.00 -6.89
N LYS A 240 -12.87 -16.68 -5.63
CA LYS A 240 -13.47 -15.42 -5.19
C LYS A 240 -12.77 -14.96 -3.91
N LEU A 241 -12.42 -13.67 -3.84
CA LEU A 241 -11.82 -13.08 -2.64
C LEU A 241 -12.89 -12.55 -1.69
N ILE A 242 -12.69 -12.79 -0.39
CA ILE A 242 -13.43 -12.18 0.70
C ILE A 242 -12.44 -11.42 1.57
N ASN A 243 -12.58 -10.09 1.61
CA ASN A 243 -11.68 -9.22 2.36
C ASN A 243 -11.85 -9.36 3.87
N ALA A 244 -10.74 -9.19 4.58
CA ALA A 244 -10.65 -9.20 6.04
C ALA A 244 -11.14 -10.50 6.67
N LEU A 245 -10.69 -11.64 6.14
CA LEU A 245 -10.78 -12.93 6.81
C LEU A 245 -9.44 -13.29 7.44
N SER A 246 -9.50 -13.79 8.65
CA SER A 246 -8.36 -14.24 9.45
C SER A 246 -8.47 -15.74 9.75
N LYS A 247 -7.39 -16.34 10.27
CA LYS A 247 -7.44 -17.74 10.70
C LYS A 247 -8.51 -17.98 11.78
N LYS A 248 -8.79 -16.98 12.62
CA LYS A 248 -9.83 -17.04 13.66
C LYS A 248 -11.22 -17.19 13.05
N ASP A 249 -11.47 -16.58 11.90
CA ASP A 249 -12.76 -16.69 11.20
C ASP A 249 -13.04 -18.09 10.66
N LEU A 250 -12.01 -18.93 10.55
CA LEU A 250 -12.13 -20.33 10.11
C LEU A 250 -12.62 -21.26 11.22
N GLU A 251 -12.78 -20.76 12.46
CA GLU A 251 -13.28 -21.54 13.59
C GLU A 251 -14.82 -21.60 13.56
N ASN A 252 -15.35 -22.55 12.78
CA ASN A 252 -16.79 -22.76 12.65
C ASN A 252 -17.13 -24.26 12.65
N LYS A 253 -18.18 -24.65 13.37
CA LYS A 253 -18.68 -26.04 13.42
C LYS A 253 -19.08 -26.60 12.04
N ASN A 254 -19.40 -25.73 11.09
CA ASN A 254 -19.77 -26.10 9.73
C ASN A 254 -18.55 -26.16 8.77
N PHE A 255 -17.33 -26.02 9.28
CA PHE A 255 -16.09 -26.13 8.51
C PHE A 255 -15.27 -27.31 9.02
N LYS A 256 -14.59 -28.00 8.10
CA LYS A 256 -13.59 -29.01 8.40
C LYS A 256 -12.21 -28.46 8.04
N LYS A 257 -11.30 -28.39 9.01
CA LYS A 257 -9.91 -27.95 8.79
C LYS A 257 -9.17 -28.92 7.87
N ILE A 258 -8.51 -28.36 6.86
CA ILE A 258 -7.53 -29.03 6.00
C ILE A 258 -6.12 -28.73 6.51
N SER A 259 -5.87 -27.46 6.83
CA SER A 259 -4.65 -26.96 7.47
C SER A 259 -5.01 -25.86 8.47
N GLU A 260 -4.00 -25.18 9.04
CA GLU A 260 -4.22 -24.03 9.93
C GLU A 260 -4.92 -22.85 9.23
N ASN A 261 -4.69 -22.67 7.93
CA ASN A 261 -5.20 -21.56 7.14
C ASN A 261 -6.17 -21.99 6.05
N GLU A 262 -6.55 -23.27 5.97
CA GLU A 262 -7.45 -23.78 4.94
C GLU A 262 -8.53 -24.68 5.52
N ILE A 263 -9.77 -24.47 5.07
CA ILE A 263 -10.93 -25.30 5.43
C ILE A 263 -11.69 -25.75 4.19
N VAL A 264 -12.51 -26.79 4.37
CA VAL A 264 -13.62 -27.14 3.49
C VAL A 264 -14.95 -26.94 4.21
N ILE A 265 -15.92 -26.35 3.51
CA ILE A 265 -17.28 -26.16 4.03
C ILE A 265 -18.00 -27.50 4.04
N ILE A 266 -18.56 -27.92 5.18
CA ILE A 266 -19.30 -29.19 5.28
C ILE A 266 -20.83 -29.01 5.28
N LYS A 267 -21.32 -27.77 5.36
CA LYS A 267 -22.74 -27.43 5.30
C LYS A 267 -22.98 -26.13 4.53
N ASP A 268 -23.91 -26.15 3.57
CA ASP A 268 -24.36 -24.95 2.84
C ASP A 268 -24.81 -23.85 3.81
N GLY A 269 -24.54 -22.60 3.48
CA GLY A 269 -25.01 -21.48 4.28
C GLY A 269 -24.45 -20.13 3.87
N PHE A 270 -24.89 -19.10 4.59
CA PHE A 270 -24.33 -17.76 4.49
C PHE A 270 -23.13 -17.63 5.44
N TYR A 271 -21.96 -17.39 4.86
CA TYR A 271 -20.71 -17.15 5.58
C TYR A 271 -20.07 -15.88 5.03
N PHE A 272 -19.62 -14.99 5.93
CA PHE A 272 -18.91 -13.77 5.56
C PHE A 272 -19.64 -12.92 4.51
N GLY A 273 -20.98 -12.84 4.61
CA GLY A 273 -21.84 -12.10 3.68
C GLY A 273 -22.07 -12.78 2.32
N ASN A 274 -21.70 -14.05 2.17
CA ASN A 274 -21.81 -14.79 0.91
C ASN A 274 -22.51 -16.14 1.12
N PHE A 275 -23.37 -16.56 0.18
CA PHE A 275 -23.87 -17.92 0.16
C PHE A 275 -22.78 -18.85 -0.40
N LEU A 276 -22.29 -19.78 0.42
CA LEU A 276 -21.25 -20.73 0.05
C LEU A 276 -21.74 -22.17 0.24
N ASN A 277 -21.45 -23.02 -0.75
CA ASN A 277 -21.91 -24.39 -0.77
C ASN A 277 -20.92 -25.31 -0.04
N LYS A 278 -21.45 -26.42 0.47
CA LYS A 278 -20.70 -27.58 0.94
C LYS A 278 -19.72 -28.02 -0.13
N GLY A 279 -18.49 -28.29 0.29
CA GLY A 279 -17.38 -28.70 -0.53
C GLY A 279 -16.57 -27.56 -1.15
N PHE A 280 -17.01 -26.30 -1.01
CA PHE A 280 -16.13 -25.16 -1.30
C PHE A 280 -14.98 -25.12 -0.29
N LYS A 281 -13.82 -24.65 -0.74
CA LYS A 281 -12.64 -24.43 0.11
C LYS A 281 -12.46 -22.96 0.40
N ILE A 282 -11.92 -22.64 1.57
CA ILE A 282 -11.49 -21.29 1.92
C ILE A 282 -10.05 -21.38 2.42
N LYS A 283 -9.12 -20.70 1.73
CA LYS A 283 -7.74 -20.48 2.18
C LYS A 283 -7.61 -19.04 2.66
N VAL A 284 -7.19 -18.82 3.90
CA VAL A 284 -6.90 -17.48 4.44
C VAL A 284 -5.43 -17.13 4.23
N GLU A 285 -5.22 -15.88 3.84
CA GLU A 285 -3.92 -15.24 3.78
C GLU A 285 -3.97 -13.97 4.63
N GLU A 286 -3.15 -13.95 5.66
CA GLU A 286 -2.96 -12.86 6.61
C GLU A 286 -1.45 -12.64 6.82
N ILE A 287 -1.07 -11.46 7.29
CA ILE A 287 0.34 -11.09 7.52
C ILE A 287 0.62 -11.06 9.02
N THR A 288 1.74 -11.63 9.44
CA THR A 288 2.18 -11.60 10.84
C THR A 288 3.13 -10.44 11.10
N ASP A 289 3.22 -10.00 12.35
CA ASP A 289 4.16 -8.95 12.77
C ASP A 289 5.61 -9.34 12.49
N ASP A 290 5.98 -10.61 12.69
CA ASP A 290 7.31 -11.14 12.36
C ASP A 290 7.64 -10.98 10.86
N GLN A 291 6.65 -11.17 9.97
CA GLN A 291 6.86 -10.96 8.53
C GLN A 291 7.09 -9.48 8.20
N LEU A 292 6.38 -8.57 8.87
CA LEU A 292 6.59 -7.13 8.73
C LEU A 292 7.98 -6.74 9.26
N GLU A 293 8.38 -7.27 10.42
CA GLU A 293 9.70 -7.03 11.00
C GLU A 293 10.82 -7.52 10.08
N ASP A 294 10.66 -8.70 9.49
CA ASP A 294 11.60 -9.25 8.51
C ASP A 294 11.78 -8.36 7.28
N VAL A 295 10.68 -7.78 6.79
CA VAL A 295 10.71 -6.84 5.67
C VAL A 295 11.40 -5.54 6.08
N VAL A 296 11.06 -4.96 7.23
CA VAL A 296 11.70 -3.73 7.73
C VAL A 296 13.20 -3.94 7.93
N ARG A 297 13.61 -5.03 8.60
CA ARG A 297 15.03 -5.38 8.79
C ARG A 297 15.79 -5.61 7.48
N LEU A 298 15.11 -6.09 6.44
CA LEU A 298 15.69 -6.19 5.11
C LEU A 298 15.90 -4.80 4.48
N LEU A 299 14.91 -3.92 4.62
CA LEU A 299 14.90 -2.59 4.03
C LEU A 299 15.88 -1.64 4.72
N ASP A 300 16.10 -1.75 6.03
CA ASP A 300 17.12 -0.98 6.78
C ASP A 300 18.53 -1.13 6.20
N LYS A 301 18.81 -2.28 5.58
CA LYS A 301 20.09 -2.57 4.95
C LYS A 301 20.22 -1.93 3.57
N LYS A 302 19.12 -1.43 3.01
CA LYS A 302 19.00 -1.00 1.60
C LYS A 302 18.56 0.46 1.45
N ILE A 303 17.79 0.98 2.41
CA ILE A 303 17.26 2.34 2.43
C ILE A 303 17.67 2.97 3.77
N ARG A 304 18.33 4.12 3.72
CA ARG A 304 18.89 4.75 4.92
C ARG A 304 17.83 5.28 5.88
N HIS A 305 16.80 5.94 5.36
CA HIS A 305 15.66 6.44 6.11
C HIS A 305 14.42 6.38 5.23
N PHE A 306 13.32 5.91 5.80
CA PHE A 306 12.01 5.86 5.14
C PHE A 306 10.90 5.95 6.18
N ASN A 307 9.75 6.47 5.77
CA ASN A 307 8.50 6.33 6.50
C ASN A 307 7.78 5.07 6.04
N ILE A 308 6.98 4.50 6.94
CA ILE A 308 6.09 3.37 6.64
C ILE A 308 4.68 3.89 6.36
N ILE A 309 4.08 3.43 5.26
CA ILE A 309 2.69 3.71 4.91
C ILE A 309 1.93 2.39 4.89
N TYR A 310 1.18 2.10 5.94
CA TYR A 310 0.39 0.88 6.00
C TYR A 310 -0.81 0.94 5.04
N TYR A 311 -0.90 -0.03 4.15
CA TYR A 311 -2.09 -0.26 3.34
C TYR A 311 -2.94 -1.32 4.05
N GLN A 312 -3.95 -0.97 4.84
CA GLN A 312 -4.70 0.29 4.83
C GLN A 312 -5.27 0.67 6.21
N LEU A 313 -5.69 1.94 6.36
CA LEU A 313 -6.48 2.40 7.50
C LEU A 313 -7.90 1.84 7.43
N ASP A 314 -8.09 0.65 7.99
CA ASP A 314 -9.39 0.04 8.18
C ASP A 314 -9.50 -0.53 9.60
N SER A 315 -10.60 -0.23 10.30
CA SER A 315 -10.85 -0.73 11.66
C SER A 315 -10.72 -2.24 11.85
N LYS A 316 -10.93 -3.06 10.82
CA LYS A 316 -10.74 -4.51 10.91
C LYS A 316 -9.29 -4.90 11.10
N PHE A 317 -8.36 -4.07 10.64
CA PHE A 317 -6.94 -4.36 10.68
C PHE A 317 -6.17 -3.50 11.68
N VAL A 318 -6.62 -2.27 11.98
CA VAL A 318 -5.90 -1.39 12.91
C VAL A 318 -6.26 -1.61 14.38
N LYS A 319 -7.35 -2.34 14.64
CA LYS A 319 -7.77 -2.63 16.01
C LYS A 319 -6.78 -3.59 16.66
N ASP A 320 -6.31 -3.24 17.85
CA ASP A 320 -5.39 -4.04 18.68
C ASP A 320 -4.00 -4.28 18.06
N GLN A 321 -3.61 -3.49 17.06
CA GLN A 321 -2.28 -3.53 16.45
C GLN A 321 -1.29 -2.58 17.12
N ASN A 322 -0.02 -3.00 17.21
CA ASN A 322 1.07 -2.16 17.70
C ASN A 322 1.98 -1.70 16.56
N PHE A 323 1.79 -0.47 16.11
CA PHE A 323 2.55 0.11 14.99
C PHE A 323 3.93 0.67 15.38
N ASN A 324 4.23 0.78 16.68
CA ASN A 324 5.50 1.33 17.18
C ASN A 324 6.61 0.26 17.26
N MET A 325 6.41 -0.92 16.68
CA MET A 325 7.37 -2.02 16.74
C MET A 325 8.53 -1.87 15.75
N PHE A 326 8.41 -0.99 14.74
CA PHE A 326 9.27 -0.98 13.56
C PHE A 326 10.10 0.29 13.41
#